data_AF-A0A7W0QL02-F1
#
_entry.id   AF-A0A7W0QL02-F1
#
_cell.length_a   1.000
_cell.length_b   1.000
_cell.length_c   1.000
_cell.angle_alpha   90.00
_cell.angle_beta   90.00
_cell.angle_gamma   90.00
#
_symmetry.space_group_name_H-M   'P 1'
#
loop_
_entity.id
_entity.type
_entity.pdbx_description
1 polymer ?
#
loop_
_entity_poly.entity_id
_entity_poly.type
_entity_poly.pdbx_seq_one_letter_code
_entity_poly.pdbx_strand_id
1 'polypeptide(L)'
;MSRIYDEEWLGQRLRILRPAPQGWVRAAQELPEARRSLDEIVARAEADLEFRAALIADLEDALAQAGYEPHLRVVDELRRHLADT
;
A
#
# COMPACT_ATOMS: atom_id res chain seq x y z
N MET A 1 -36.92 12.36 6.72
CA MET A 1 -36.70 11.64 8.00
C MET A 1 -35.54 10.68 7.80
N SER A 2 -34.33 11.04 8.22
CA SER A 2 -33.18 10.11 8.18
C SER A 2 -33.41 9.05 9.26
N ARG A 3 -33.53 7.77 8.87
CA ARG A 3 -33.62 6.67 9.84
C ARG A 3 -32.28 6.56 10.55
N ILE A 4 -32.29 6.73 11.88
CA ILE A 4 -31.17 6.36 12.74
C ILE A 4 -31.13 4.83 12.70
N TYR A 5 -30.20 4.26 11.96
CA TYR A 5 -29.96 2.83 11.94
C TYR A 5 -29.03 2.50 13.11
N ASP A 6 -29.51 1.72 14.08
CA ASP A 6 -28.69 1.23 15.19
C ASP A 6 -27.87 -0.01 14.78
N GLU A 7 -26.82 -0.30 15.54
CA GLU A 7 -25.87 -1.38 15.27
C GLU A 7 -26.54 -2.76 15.29
N GLU A 8 -27.55 -2.94 16.15
CA GLU A 8 -28.36 -4.16 16.27
C GLU A 8 -29.17 -4.45 15.00
N TRP A 9 -29.85 -3.42 14.48
CA TRP A 9 -30.61 -3.51 13.24
C TRP A 9 -29.70 -3.83 12.05
N LEU A 10 -28.52 -3.20 11.99
CA LEU A 10 -27.53 -3.49 10.95
C LEU A 10 -27.01 -4.93 11.07
N GLY A 11 -26.72 -5.40 12.29
CA GLY A 11 -26.27 -6.77 12.56
C GLY A 11 -27.28 -7.82 12.11
N GLN A 12 -28.57 -7.60 12.37
CA GLN A 12 -29.63 -8.51 11.91
C GLN A 12 -29.71 -8.60 10.38
N ARG A 13 -29.50 -7.48 9.69
CA ARG A 13 -29.48 -7.43 8.22
C ARG A 13 -28.25 -8.11 7.63
N LEU A 14 -27.07 -7.88 8.22
CA LEU A 14 -25.82 -8.47 7.78
C LEU A 14 -25.81 -9.99 7.90
N ARG A 15 -26.50 -10.55 8.91
CA ARG A 15 -26.62 -12.01 9.11
C ARG A 15 -27.31 -12.76 7.96
N ILE A 16 -28.09 -12.07 7.12
CA ILE A 16 -28.79 -12.68 5.97
C ILE A 16 -27.84 -12.87 4.78
N LEU A 17 -26.71 -12.16 4.77
CA LEU A 17 -25.73 -12.24 3.70
C LEU A 17 -24.92 -13.54 3.79
N ARG A 18 -24.42 -13.99 2.64
CA ARG A 18 -23.43 -15.07 2.62
C ARG A 18 -22.19 -14.63 3.40
N PRO A 19 -21.53 -15.55 4.12
CA PRO A 19 -20.29 -15.23 4.82
C PRO A 19 -19.25 -14.70 3.84
N ALA A 20 -18.45 -13.75 4.31
CA ALA A 20 -17.38 -13.20 3.50
C ALA A 20 -16.41 -14.32 3.04
N PRO A 21 -15.89 -14.25 1.81
CA PRO A 21 -14.87 -15.19 1.36
C PRO A 21 -13.69 -15.21 2.35
N GLN A 22 -13.22 -16.40 2.70
CA GLN A 22 -12.15 -16.53 3.71
C GLN A 22 -10.88 -15.79 3.30
N GLY A 23 -10.56 -15.74 2.00
CA GLY A 23 -9.41 -14.98 1.50
C GLY A 23 -9.50 -13.49 1.81
N TRP A 24 -10.71 -12.90 1.75
CA TRP A 24 -10.91 -11.49 2.08
C TRP A 24 -10.80 -11.24 3.57
N VAL A 25 -11.34 -12.14 4.39
CA VAL A 25 -11.24 -12.04 5.85
C VAL A 25 -9.76 -12.10 6.30
N ARG A 26 -8.98 -13.03 5.74
CA ARG A 26 -7.54 -13.15 6.05
C ARG A 26 -6.77 -11.91 5.60
N ALA A 27 -6.96 -11.46 4.36
CA ALA A 27 -6.33 -10.24 3.88
C ALA A 27 -6.67 -9.02 4.76
N ALA A 28 -7.94 -8.89 5.17
CA ALA A 28 -8.37 -7.81 6.05
C ALA A 28 -7.75 -7.88 7.46
N GLN A 29 -7.45 -9.09 7.96
CA GLN A 29 -6.75 -9.30 9.23
C GLN A 29 -5.27 -8.91 9.16
N GLU A 30 -4.64 -9.03 7.99
CA GLU A 30 -3.23 -8.67 7.78
C GLU A 30 -3.02 -7.16 7.59
N LEU A 31 -4.05 -6.44 7.11
CA LEU A 31 -3.99 -5.00 6.82
C LEU A 31 -3.51 -4.12 7.98
N PRO A 32 -3.95 -4.30 9.25
CA PRO A 32 -3.48 -3.46 10.36
C PRO A 32 -1.99 -3.59 10.61
N GLU A 33 -1.43 -4.80 10.51
CA GLU A 33 0.00 -5.02 10.68
C GLU A 33 0.78 -4.39 9.54
N ALA A 34 0.38 -4.69 8.30
CA ALA A 34 1.00 -4.13 7.11
C ALA A 34 0.97 -2.60 7.10
N ARG A 35 -0.12 -1.99 7.57
CA ARG A 35 -0.24 -0.54 7.72
C ARG A 35 0.76 0.01 8.73
N ARG A 36 0.87 -0.60 9.91
CA ARG A 36 1.82 -0.17 10.94
C ARG A 36 3.27 -0.23 10.44
N SER A 37 3.65 -1.34 9.81
CA SER A 37 4.99 -1.48 9.24
C SER A 37 5.27 -0.45 8.16
N LEU A 38 4.28 -0.14 7.31
CA LEU A 38 4.41 0.91 6.30
C LEU A 38 4.58 2.29 6.92
N ASP A 39 3.78 2.62 7.93
CA ASP A 39 3.86 3.91 8.62
C ASP A 39 5.23 4.09 9.33
N GLU A 40 5.80 3.01 9.88
CA GLU A 40 7.15 3.00 10.45
C GLU A 40 8.24 3.25 9.40
N ILE A 41 8.13 2.63 8.22
CA ILE A 41 9.07 2.84 7.10
C ILE A 41 9.01 4.29 6.63
N VAL A 42 7.81 4.86 6.51
CA VAL A 42 7.61 6.26 6.10
C VAL A 42 8.18 7.20 7.15
N ALA A 43 7.87 7.01 8.43
CA ALA A 43 8.40 7.85 9.51
C ALA A 43 9.93 7.83 9.55
N ARG A 44 10.55 6.66 9.29
CA ARG A 44 12.00 6.54 9.19
C ARG A 44 12.55 7.31 7.98
N ALA A 45 11.92 7.19 6.80
CA ALA A 45 12.33 7.93 5.60
C ALA A 45 12.12 9.45 5.73
N GLU A 46 11.20 9.91 6.56
CA GLU A 46 11.05 11.34 6.86
C GLU A 46 12.17 11.85 7.78
N ALA A 47 12.62 11.04 8.73
CA ALA A 47 13.66 11.40 9.68
C ALA A 47 15.10 11.24 9.14
N ASP A 48 15.29 10.34 8.16
CA ASP A 48 16.60 9.95 7.63
C ASP A 48 16.63 10.09 6.10
N LEU A 49 17.30 11.15 5.64
CA LEU A 49 17.42 11.48 4.21
C LEU A 49 18.30 10.50 3.44
N GLU A 50 19.27 9.85 4.09
CA GLU A 50 20.14 8.84 3.47
C GLU A 50 19.33 7.55 3.25
N PHE A 51 18.60 7.12 4.27
CA PHE A 51 17.67 6.00 4.17
C PHE A 51 16.58 6.25 3.13
N ARG A 52 16.03 7.47 3.07
CA ARG A 52 15.05 7.86 2.04
C ARG A 52 15.63 7.79 0.63
N ALA A 53 16.86 8.29 0.44
CA ALA A 53 17.52 8.23 -0.85
C ALA A 53 17.73 6.78 -1.28
N ALA A 54 18.26 5.93 -0.38
CA ALA A 54 18.45 4.50 -0.65
C ALA A 54 17.13 3.76 -0.95
N LEU A 55 16.06 4.04 -0.19
CA LEU A 55 14.73 3.43 -0.39
C LEU A 55 14.12 3.75 -1.76
N ILE A 56 14.45 4.91 -2.33
CA ILE A 56 13.95 5.38 -3.63
C ILE A 56 14.89 4.94 -4.77
N ALA A 57 16.18 4.75 -4.47
CA ALA A 57 17.24 4.51 -5.44
C ALA A 57 17.20 3.11 -6.07
N ASP A 58 16.40 2.15 -5.60
CA ASP A 58 16.38 0.78 -6.15
C ASP A 58 16.20 0.73 -7.68
N LEU A 59 15.40 1.64 -8.25
CA LEU A 59 15.22 1.72 -9.70
C LEU A 59 16.42 2.38 -10.41
N GLU A 60 17.05 3.37 -9.79
CA GLU A 60 18.22 4.07 -10.32
C GLU A 60 19.45 3.17 -10.29
N ASP A 61 19.63 2.44 -9.19
CA ASP A 61 20.69 1.45 -8.99
C ASP A 61 20.52 0.25 -9.93
N ALA A 62 19.29 -0.24 -10.14
CA ALA A 62 19.03 -1.31 -11.10
C ALA A 62 19.38 -0.88 -12.54
N LEU A 63 19.09 0.36 -12.92
CA LEU A 63 19.46 0.91 -14.22
C LEU A 63 20.98 1.06 -14.35
N ALA A 64 21.65 1.61 -13.33
CA ALA A 64 23.10 1.78 -13.31
C ALA A 64 23.83 0.43 -13.40
N GLN A 65 23.37 -0.60 -12.67
CA GLN A 65 23.93 -1.96 -12.74
C GLN A 65 23.76 -2.60 -14.12
N ALA A 66 22.69 -2.26 -14.84
CA ALA A 66 22.45 -2.69 -16.22
C ALA A 66 23.20 -1.83 -17.27
N GLY A 67 23.97 -0.83 -16.84
CA GLY A 67 24.75 0.06 -17.71
C GLY A 67 23.94 1.21 -18.33
N TYR A 68 22.74 1.47 -17.83
CA TYR A 68 21.92 2.61 -18.23
C TYR A 68 22.16 3.78 -17.29
N GLU A 69 22.16 4.99 -17.84
CA GLU A 69 22.27 6.20 -17.04
C GLU A 69 20.89 6.55 -16.42
N PRO A 70 20.75 6.54 -15.09
CA PRO A 70 19.47 6.74 -14.41
C PRO A 70 19.09 8.23 -14.42
N HIS A 71 18.52 8.69 -15.53
CA HIS A 71 17.92 10.02 -15.58
C HIS A 71 16.55 10.02 -14.88
N LEU A 72 16.32 11.02 -14.02
CA LEU A 72 15.04 11.26 -13.32
C LEU A 72 13.79 11.09 -14.22
N ARG A 73 13.82 11.61 -15.44
CA ARG A 73 12.69 11.43 -16.40
C ARG A 73 12.47 9.98 -16.83
N VAL A 74 13.54 9.21 -17.02
CA VAL A 74 13.46 7.79 -17.42
C VAL A 74 12.93 6.95 -16.26
N VAL A 75 13.40 7.23 -15.05
CA VAL A 75 12.97 6.59 -13.79
C VAL A 75 11.48 6.84 -13.54
N ASP A 76 11.01 8.09 -13.68
CA ASP A 76 9.60 8.45 -13.50
C ASP A 76 8.69 7.84 -14.56
N GLU A 77 9.15 7.72 -15.81
CA GLU A 77 8.39 7.07 -16.90
C GLU A 77 8.28 5.55 -16.66
N LEU A 78 9.38 4.91 -16.25
CA LEU A 78 9.41 3.49 -15.92
C LEU A 78 8.50 3.16 -14.73
N ARG A 79 8.50 4.00 -13.68
CA ARG A 79 7.57 3.85 -12.55
C ARG A 79 6.12 3.88 -12.99
N ARG A 80 5.75 4.80 -13.88
CA ARG A 80 4.38 4.90 -14.41
C ARG A 80 4.00 3.67 -15.25
N HIS A 81 4.87 3.22 -16.16
CA HIS A 81 4.58 2.07 -17.00
C HIS A 81 4.50 0.74 -16.25
N LEU A 82 5.31 0.56 -15.21
CA LEU A 82 5.38 -0.69 -14.45
C LEU A 82 4.35 -0.77 -13.30
N ALA A 83 3.75 0.36 -12.89
CA ALA A 83 2.71 0.39 -11.85
C ALA A 83 1.31 -0.06 -12.35
N ASP A 84 1.08 -0.06 -13.66
CA ASP A 84 -0.19 -0.42 -14.30
C ASP A 84 -0.27 -1.91 -14.75
N THR A 85 0.67 -2.75 -14.32
CA THR A 85 0.74 -4.19 -14.64
C THR A 85 0.56 -5.05 -13.40
#